data_AF-A0A174Z916-F1
#
_entry.id   AF-A0A174Z916-F1
#
_cell.length_a   1.000
_cell.length_b   1.000
_cell.length_c   1.000
_cell.angle_alpha   90.00
_cell.angle_beta   90.00
_cell.angle_gamma   90.00
#
_symmetry.space_group_name_H-M   'P 1'
#
loop_
_entity.id
_entity.type
_entity.pdbx_description
1 polymer ?
#
loop_
_entity_poly.entity_id
_entity_poly.type
_entity_poly.pdbx_seq_one_letter_code
_entity_poly.pdbx_strand_id
1 'polypeptide(L)'
;MNKLNFIKADKPDCSNATASGKITVTVREFITTTLAEKIATALWNKPEWADSIVRFNYDNKIKNDCFNVITLNETGDVVGSIAFRETLIK
;
A
#
# COMPACT_ATOMS: atom_id res chain seq x y z
N MET A 1 -10.07 17.45 -4.49
CA MET A 1 -9.38 16.19 -4.83
C MET A 1 -7.92 16.50 -5.08
N ASN A 2 -7.04 16.14 -4.14
CA ASN A 2 -5.59 16.25 -4.35
C ASN A 2 -5.16 15.22 -5.40
N LYS A 3 -4.47 15.68 -6.44
CA LYS A 3 -4.00 14.84 -7.55
C LYS A 3 -2.63 14.29 -7.18
N LEU A 4 -2.57 13.02 -6.78
CA LEU A 4 -1.30 12.33 -6.54
C LEU A 4 -0.67 11.98 -7.90
N ASN A 5 0.49 12.56 -8.20
CA ASN A 5 1.26 12.25 -9.39
C ASN A 5 2.29 11.18 -9.04
N PHE A 6 2.13 9.97 -9.60
CA PHE A 6 3.13 8.92 -9.48
C PHE A 6 4.15 9.07 -10.59
N ILE A 7 5.42 9.27 -10.22
CA ILE A 7 6.55 9.33 -11.16
C ILE A 7 7.28 8.00 -11.04
N LYS A 8 7.38 7.26 -12.16
CA LYS A 8 8.27 6.10 -12.23
C LYS A 8 9.70 6.63 -12.20
N ALA A 9 10.46 6.30 -11.17
CA ALA A 9 11.90 6.51 -11.18
C ALA A 9 12.51 5.47 -12.12
N ASP A 10 12.96 5.90 -13.30
CA ASP A 10 13.76 5.03 -14.17
C ASP A 10 15.10 4.79 -13.46
N LYS A 11 15.25 3.59 -12.88
CA LYS A 11 16.54 3.11 -12.39
C LYS A 11 17.41 2.80 -13.60
N PRO A 12 18.71 3.14 -13.63
CA PRO A 12 19.60 2.67 -14.69
C PRO A 12 19.58 1.14 -14.67
N ASP A 13 19.17 0.55 -15.79
CA ASP A 13 18.90 -0.87 -15.96
C ASP A 13 20.12 -1.72 -15.56
N CYS A 14 19.91 -2.57 -14.55
CA CYS A 14 20.79 -3.70 -14.27
C CYS A 14 19.97 -4.99 -14.25
N SER A 15 19.19 -5.29 -15.30
CA SER A 15 18.82 -6.67 -15.69
C SER A 15 17.76 -6.69 -16.79
N ASN A 16 18.00 -7.51 -17.82
CA ASN A 16 17.11 -7.79 -18.95
C ASN A 16 15.89 -8.65 -18.53
N ALA A 17 15.07 -8.18 -17.61
CA ALA A 17 13.80 -8.82 -17.31
C ALA A 17 12.70 -8.22 -18.19
N THR A 18 12.47 -8.84 -19.34
CA THR A 18 11.30 -8.59 -20.21
C THR A 18 10.03 -9.12 -19.52
N ALA A 19 9.60 -8.46 -18.46
CA ALA A 19 8.24 -8.52 -17.99
C ALA A 19 7.73 -7.08 -18.04
N SER A 20 6.81 -6.82 -18.96
CA SER A 20 5.93 -5.64 -18.91
C SER A 20 5.05 -5.79 -17.66
N GLY A 21 5.62 -5.81 -16.46
CA GLY A 21 4.88 -6.02 -15.23
C GLY A 21 4.06 -4.78 -14.94
N LYS A 22 2.79 -4.77 -15.35
CA LYS A 22 1.88 -3.69 -15.03
C LYS A 22 1.68 -3.68 -13.51
N ILE A 23 2.17 -2.61 -12.91
CA ILE A 23 1.93 -2.30 -11.51
C ILE A 23 0.72 -1.38 -11.43
N THR A 24 -0.27 -1.78 -10.62
CA THR A 24 -1.42 -0.94 -10.31
C THR A 24 -1.25 -0.34 -8.93
N VAL A 25 -1.28 0.99 -8.84
CA VAL A 25 -1.28 1.70 -7.56
C VAL A 25 -2.70 2.11 -7.23
N THR A 26 -3.18 1.70 -6.05
CA THR A 26 -4.51 2.05 -5.56
C THR A 26 -4.40 2.84 -4.27
N VAL A 27 -5.24 3.86 -4.13
CA VAL A 27 -5.38 4.64 -2.89
C VAL A 27 -6.68 4.24 -2.22
N ARG A 28 -6.61 3.82 -0.96
CA ARG A 28 -7.77 3.37 -0.18
C ARG A 28 -7.75 3.95 1.21
N GLU A 29 -8.90 4.47 1.62
CA GLU A 29 -9.09 4.95 2.98
C GLU A 29 -9.20 3.82 4.00
N PHE A 30 -9.89 2.74 3.63
CA PHE A 30 -10.10 1.59 4.49
C PHE A 30 -9.44 0.34 3.88
N ILE A 31 -8.87 -0.49 4.75
CA ILE A 31 -8.32 -1.80 4.38
C ILE A 31 -9.26 -2.88 4.89
N THR A 32 -9.68 -3.78 4.01
CA THR A 32 -10.44 -4.97 4.39
C THR A 32 -9.51 -6.01 5.02
N THR A 33 -10.03 -6.90 5.86
CA THR A 33 -9.22 -7.97 6.48
C THR A 33 -8.45 -8.79 5.46
N THR A 34 -9.08 -9.21 4.35
CA THR A 34 -8.42 -9.95 3.26
C THR A 34 -7.26 -9.17 2.63
N LEU A 35 -7.40 -7.85 2.48
CA LEU A 35 -6.32 -7.02 1.94
C LEU A 35 -5.20 -6.83 2.96
N ALA A 36 -5.54 -6.72 4.25
CA ALA A 36 -4.58 -6.67 5.33
C ALA A 36 -3.76 -7.96 5.43
N GLU A 37 -4.37 -9.14 5.27
CA GLU A 37 -3.67 -10.43 5.18
C GLU A 37 -2.69 -10.48 4.01
N LYS A 38 -3.12 -10.02 2.82
CA LYS A 38 -2.24 -9.92 1.65
C LYS A 38 -1.05 -8.99 1.93
N ILE A 39 -1.27 -7.83 2.55
CA ILE A 39 -0.21 -6.90 2.93
C ILE A 39 0.74 -7.54 3.95
N ALA A 40 0.20 -8.18 4.98
CA ALA A 40 0.96 -8.79 6.05
C ALA A 40 1.84 -9.95 5.53
N THR A 41 1.29 -10.74 4.62
CA THR A 41 2.00 -11.82 3.93
C THR A 41 3.09 -11.24 3.02
N ALA A 42 2.79 -10.23 2.21
CA ALA A 42 3.74 -9.68 1.25
C ALA A 42 4.92 -8.96 1.90
N LEU A 43 4.69 -8.21 2.98
CA LEU A 43 5.73 -7.38 3.61
C LEU A 43 6.51 -8.12 4.72
N TRP A 44 5.85 -9.02 5.44
CA TRP A 44 6.43 -9.68 6.62
C TRP A 44 6.30 -11.21 6.63
N ASN A 45 5.63 -11.81 5.64
CA ASN A 45 5.29 -13.23 5.61
C ASN A 45 4.56 -13.72 6.88
N LYS A 46 3.69 -12.87 7.43
CA LYS A 46 2.95 -13.09 8.68
C LYS A 46 1.47 -12.74 8.52
N PRO A 47 0.66 -13.58 7.87
CA PRO A 47 -0.76 -13.29 7.65
C PRO A 47 -1.52 -13.00 8.95
N GLU A 48 -1.09 -13.58 10.09
CA GLU A 48 -1.67 -13.36 11.41
C GLU A 48 -1.56 -11.91 11.92
N TRP A 49 -0.77 -11.06 11.27
CA TRP A 49 -0.68 -9.63 11.60
C TRP A 49 -1.79 -8.78 10.94
N ALA A 50 -2.67 -9.37 10.14
CA ALA A 50 -3.76 -8.66 9.46
C ALA A 50 -4.59 -7.80 10.42
N ASP A 51 -5.00 -8.34 11.57
CA ASP A 51 -5.80 -7.61 12.56
C ASP A 51 -5.07 -6.39 13.11
N SER A 52 -3.75 -6.48 13.27
CA SER A 52 -2.93 -5.34 13.73
C SER A 52 -2.89 -4.23 12.67
N ILE A 53 -2.82 -4.58 11.39
CA ILE A 53 -2.84 -3.62 10.27
C ILE A 53 -4.21 -2.92 10.18
N VAL A 54 -5.30 -3.69 10.30
CA VAL A 54 -6.66 -3.14 10.28
C VAL A 54 -6.83 -2.17 11.45
N ARG A 55 -6.49 -2.62 12.67
CA ARG A 55 -6.60 -1.79 13.87
C ARG A 55 -5.77 -0.51 13.79
N PHE A 56 -4.51 -0.62 13.34
CA PHE A 56 -3.65 0.55 13.14
C PHE A 56 -4.29 1.56 12.18
N ASN A 57 -4.91 1.10 11.09
CA ASN A 57 -5.58 1.99 10.15
C ASN A 57 -6.80 2.68 10.74
N TYR A 58 -7.68 1.93 11.41
CA TYR A 58 -8.88 2.49 12.04
C TYR A 58 -8.53 3.47 13.19
N ASP A 59 -7.59 3.11 14.05
CA ASP A 59 -7.18 3.96 15.17
C ASP A 59 -6.57 5.30 14.70
N ASN A 60 -5.83 5.27 13.59
CA ASN A 60 -5.27 6.48 12.99
C ASN A 60 -6.34 7.34 12.31
N LYS A 61 -7.35 6.72 11.67
CA LYS A 61 -8.48 7.41 11.01
C LYS A 61 -9.31 8.25 11.97
N ILE A 62 -9.50 7.79 13.20
CA ILE A 62 -10.25 8.55 14.22
C ILE A 62 -9.53 9.86 14.57
N LYS A 63 -8.20 9.88 14.49
CA LYS A 63 -7.37 10.98 15.01
C LYS A 63 -6.76 11.86 13.93
N ASN A 64 -6.73 11.43 12.67
CA ASN A 64 -5.98 12.08 11.59
C ASN A 64 -6.62 11.80 10.24
N ASP A 65 -6.32 12.66 9.26
CA ASP A 65 -6.52 12.31 7.86
C ASP A 65 -5.43 11.31 7.45
N CYS A 66 -5.84 10.13 7.00
CA CYS A 66 -4.92 9.06 6.62
C CYS A 66 -5.48 8.22 5.48
N PHE A 67 -4.61 7.69 4.65
CA PHE A 67 -4.97 6.82 3.54
C PHE A 67 -3.85 5.84 3.25
N ASN A 68 -4.18 4.76 2.56
CA ASN A 68 -3.25 3.70 2.21
C ASN A 68 -2.97 3.74 0.72
N VAL A 69 -1.71 3.64 0.36
CA VAL A 69 -1.25 3.43 -1.01
C VAL A 69 -0.82 1.99 -1.13
N ILE A 70 -1.50 1.24 -1.98
CA ILE A 70 -1.29 -0.20 -2.14
C ILE A 70 -0.90 -0.47 -3.58
N THR A 71 0.21 -1.18 -3.73
CA THR A 71 0.81 -1.53 -5.02
C THR A 71 0.52 -2.99 -5.31
N LEU A 72 -0.13 -3.23 -6.44
CA LEU A 72 -0.53 -4.55 -6.91
C LEU A 72 0.21 -4.91 -8.19
N ASN A 73 0.61 -6.17 -8.35
CA ASN A 73 1.05 -6.70 -9.63
C ASN A 73 -0.15 -7.01 -10.56
N GLU A 74 0.13 -7.59 -11.72
CA GLU A 74 -0.89 -7.96 -12.73
C GLU A 74 -1.91 -8.98 -12.25
N THR A 75 -1.51 -9.87 -11.34
CA THR A 75 -2.37 -10.92 -10.77
C THR A 75 -3.21 -10.40 -9.60
N GLY A 76 -3.01 -9.16 -9.16
CA GLY A 76 -3.71 -8.57 -8.03
C GLY A 76 -3.12 -8.95 -6.67
N ASP A 77 -1.87 -9.41 -6.64
CA ASP A 77 -1.11 -9.64 -5.43
C ASP A 77 -0.46 -8.35 -4.95
N VAL A 78 -0.40 -8.19 -3.64
CA VAL A 78 0.26 -7.05 -3.01
C VAL A 78 1.77 -7.21 -3.16
N VAL A 79 2.41 -6.21 -3.75
CA VAL A 79 3.88 -6.12 -3.86
C VAL A 79 4.46 -4.95 -3.07
N GLY A 80 3.58 -4.09 -2.50
CA GLY A 80 3.97 -3.00 -1.62
C GLY A 80 2.77 -2.30 -1.00
N SER A 81 2.96 -1.71 0.18
CA SER A 81 1.94 -0.92 0.87
C SER A 81 2.59 0.17 1.73
N ILE A 82 2.00 1.36 1.72
CA ILE A 82 2.39 2.49 2.59
C ILE A 82 1.12 3.10 3.19
N ALA A 83 1.11 3.27 4.52
CA ALA A 83 0.08 4.03 5.22
C ALA A 83 0.56 5.47 5.42
N PHE A 84 -0.18 6.44 4.88
CA PHE A 84 0.07 7.85 5.07
C PHE A 84 -0.82 8.40 6.18
N ARG A 85 -0.23 9.22 7.04
CA ARG A 85 -0.91 9.93 8.12
C ARG A 85 -0.51 11.39 8.07
N GLU A 86 -1.45 12.26 7.75
CA GLU A 86 -1.25 13.69 7.89
C GLU A 86 -1.55 14.06 9.34
N THR A 87 -0.51 14.41 10.10
CA THR A 87 -0.72 15.03 11.41
C THR A 87 -1.08 16.47 11.15
N LEU A 88 -2.32 16.87 11.46
CA LEU A 88 -2.69 18.29 11.49
C LEU A 88 -1.84 18.97 12.55
N ILE A 89 -0.75 19.62 12.13
CA ILE A 89 0.02 20.52 12.98
C ILE A 89 -0.90 21.73 13.20
N LYS A 90 -1.43 21.85 14.43
CA LYS A 90 -2.21 23.01 14.86
C LYS A 90 -1.30 24.22 15.08
#